data_AF-A0A3M3R2R7-F1
#
_entry.id   AF-A0A3M3R2R7-F1
#
_cell.length_a   1.000
_cell.length_b   1.000
_cell.length_c   1.000
_cell.angle_alpha   90.00
_cell.angle_beta   90.00
_cell.angle_gamma   90.00
#
_symmetry.space_group_name_H-M   'P 1'
#
loop_
_entity.id
_entity.type
_entity.pdbx_description
1 polymer ?
#
loop_
_entity_poly.entity_id
_entity_poly.type
_entity_poly.pdbx_seq_one_letter_code
_entity_poly.pdbx_strand_id
1 'polypeptide(L)' 'MKSSIALYQALISIDVEETRAAAVVDALESDMQTQLATKADLDKLELKLSIRMALMLTAAVGVMLTAFRFMH' A
#
# COMPACT_ATOMS: atom_id res chain seq x y z
N MET A 1 12.22 -8.04 11.15
CA MET A 1 12.79 -8.70 12.34
C MET A 1 14.27 -9.04 12.23
N LYS A 2 14.75 -9.90 11.30
CA LYS A 2 16.21 -10.18 11.19
C LYS A 2 17.07 -8.92 10.95
N SER A 3 16.56 -8.00 10.11
CA SER A 3 17.24 -6.71 9.86
C SER A 3 17.28 -5.79 11.08
N SER A 4 16.19 -5.70 11.85
CA SER A 4 16.08 -4.85 13.05
C SER A 4 17.07 -5.30 14.13
N ILE A 5 17.20 -6.62 14.33
CA ILE A 5 18.13 -7.22 15.28
C ILE A 5 19.59 -7.01 14.85
N ALA A 6 19.89 -7.14 13.55
CA ALA A 6 21.23 -6.91 13.03
C ALA A 6 21.66 -5.44 13.17
N LEU A 7 20.74 -4.50 12.93
CA LEU A 7 20.99 -3.07 13.10
C LEU A 7 21.24 -2.71 14.57
N TYR A 8 20.42 -3.23 15.50
CA TYR A 8 20.63 -3.06 16.93
C TYR A 8 22.03 -3.54 17.36
N GLN A 9 22.41 -4.75 16.95
CA GLN A 9 23.73 -5.31 17.27
C GLN A 9 24.87 -4.48 16.66
N ALA A 10 24.70 -3.96 15.45
CA ALA A 10 25.68 -3.09 14.81
C ALA A 10 25.84 -1.76 15.58
N LEU A 11 24.76 -1.15 16.08
CA LEU A 11 24.81 0.07 16.88
C LEU A 11 25.54 -0.16 18.21
N ILE A 12 25.24 -1.26 18.90
CA ILE A 12 25.96 -1.65 20.12
C ILE A 12 27.45 -1.91 19.83
N SER A 13 27.79 -2.53 18.67
CA SER A 13 29.18 -2.82 18.31
C SER A 13 30.06 -1.59 18.08
N ILE A 14 29.45 -0.42 17.84
CA ILE A 14 30.14 0.86 17.69
C ILE A 14 29.97 1.77 18.92
N ASP A 15 29.66 1.16 20.07
CA ASP A 15 29.59 1.82 21.38
C ASP A 15 28.46 2.84 21.53
N VAL A 16 27.35 2.66 20.80
CA VAL A 16 26.11 3.43 21.01
C VAL A 16 25.39 2.91 22.26
N GLU A 17 24.96 3.83 23.11
CA GLU A 17 24.17 3.55 24.30
C GLU A 17 22.90 2.73 23.96
N GLU A 18 22.59 1.74 24.80
CA GLU A 18 21.49 0.78 24.56
C GLU A 18 20.13 1.46 24.34
N THR A 19 19.84 2.48 25.14
CA THR A 19 18.61 3.30 25.05
C THR A 19 18.49 4.01 23.70
N ARG A 20 19.61 4.47 23.14
CA ARG A 20 19.67 5.16 21.85
C ARG A 20 19.59 4.18 20.70
N ALA A 21 20.24 3.03 20.81
CA ALA A 21 20.17 1.97 19.81
C ALA A 21 18.74 1.45 19.65
N ALA A 22 18.04 1.22 20.76
CA ALA A 22 16.63 0.83 20.77
C ALA A 22 15.74 1.90 20.11
N ALA A 23 15.92 3.17 20.50
CA ALA A 23 15.14 4.28 19.94
C ALA A 23 15.29 4.42 18.41
N VAL A 24 16.49 4.19 17.87
CA VAL A 24 16.73 4.21 16.42
C VAL A 24 16.02 3.06 15.71
N VAL A 25 16.08 1.85 16.28
CA VAL A 25 15.41 0.68 15.71
C VAL A 25 13.89 0.84 15.76
N ASP A 26 13.35 1.37 16.85
CA ASP A 26 11.92 1.62 17.02
C ASP A 26 11.42 2.70 16.06
N ALA A 27 12.16 3.81 15.93
CA ALA A 27 11.83 4.87 14.99
C ALA A 27 11.86 4.37 13.54
N LEU A 28 12.85 3.56 13.18
CA LEU A 28 12.97 2.98 11.85
C LEU A 28 11.87 1.95 11.55
N GLU A 29 11.53 1.09 12.52
CA GLU A 29 10.44 0.13 12.36
C GLU A 29 9.09 0.85 12.20
N SER A 30 8.87 1.92 12.96
CA SER A 30 7.71 2.78 12.81
C SER A 30 7.65 3.45 11.43
N ASP A 31 8.75 4.04 10.95
CA ASP A 31 8.80 4.66 9.62
C ASP A 31 8.56 3.64 8.51
N MET A 32 9.18 2.45 8.59
CA MET A 32 8.94 1.35 7.65
C MET A 32 7.47 0.92 7.62
N GLN A 33 6.78 0.86 8.77
CA GLN A 33 5.35 0.55 8.81
C GLN A 33 4.48 1.63 8.14
N THR A 34 4.93 2.88 8.11
CA THR A 34 4.19 3.97 7.46
C THR A 34 4.43 4.07 5.95
N GLN A 35 5.59 3.64 5.45
CA GLN A 35 5.95 3.76 4.03
C GLN A 35 5.65 2.50 3.21
N LEU A 36 5.47 1.34 3.84
CA LEU A 36 5.07 0.13 3.14
C LEU A 36 3.61 0.27 2.70
N ALA A 37 3.36 0.24 1.39
CA ALA A 37 2.02 0.03 0.85
C ALA A 37 1.44 -1.22 1.51
N THR A 38 0.45 -1.01 2.37
CA THR A 38 -0.12 -2.10 3.15
C THR A 38 -0.99 -2.95 2.24
N LYS A 39 -1.27 -4.19 2.63
CA LYS A 39 -2.25 -5.02 1.91
C LYS A 39 -3.60 -4.29 1.77
N ALA A 40 -3.99 -3.49 2.76
CA ALA A 40 -5.20 -2.68 2.72
C ALA A 40 -5.18 -1.61 1.61
N ASP A 41 -4.01 -1.04 1.29
CA ASP A 41 -3.87 -0.08 0.19
C ASP A 41 -4.05 -0.75 -1.17
N LEU A 42 -3.56 -1.98 -1.32
CA LEU A 42 -3.76 -2.80 -2.51
C LEU A 42 -5.25 -3.19 -2.66
N ASP A 43 -5.88 -3.69 -1.61
CA ASP A 43 -7.30 -4.06 -1.62
C ASP A 43 -8.20 -2.86 -1.98
N LYS A 44 -7.87 -1.68 -1.44
CA LYS A 44 -8.57 -0.42 -1.76
C LYS A 44 -8.39 -0.03 -3.24
N LEU A 45 -7.19 -0.24 -3.79
CA LEU A 45 -6.92 0.03 -5.20
C LEU A 45 -7.66 -0.94 -6.12
N GLU A 46 -7.66 -2.24 -5.79
CA GLU A 46 -8.40 -3.27 -6.52
C GLU A 46 -9.91 -3.00 -6.53
N LEU A 47 -10.49 -2.62 -5.38
CA LEU A 47 -11.89 -2.23 -5.28
C LEU A 47 -12.18 -1.02 -6.17
N LYS A 48 -11.35 0.02 -6.11
CA LYS A 48 -11.51 1.24 -6.92
C LYS A 48 -11.44 0.94 -8.42
N LEU A 49 -10.52 0.07 -8.84
CA LEU A 49 -10.40 -0.38 -10.22
C LEU A 49 -11.63 -1.18 -10.66
N SER A 50 -12.09 -2.12 -9.83
CA SER A 50 -13.27 -2.94 -10.11
C SER A 50 -14.52 -2.08 -10.30
N ILE A 51 -14.74 -1.11 -9.41
CA ILE A 51 -15.86 -0.16 -9.51
C ILE A 51 -15.73 0.67 -10.80
N ARG A 52 -14.55 1.21 -11.10
CA ARG A 52 -14.33 2.02 -12.31
C ARG A 52 -14.61 1.23 -13.58
N MET A 53 -14.14 -0.02 -13.66
CA MET A 53 -14.40 -0.89 -14.81
C MET A 53 -15.88 -1.21 -14.93
N ALA A 54 -16.56 -1.53 -13.83
CA ALA A 54 -18.00 -1.78 -13.84
C ALA A 54 -18.80 -0.57 -14.37
N LEU A 55 -18.46 0.65 -13.93
CA LEU A 55 -19.08 1.89 -14.41
C LEU A 55 -18.80 2.15 -15.90
N MET A 56 -17.59 1.88 -16.38
CA MET A 56 -17.26 2.01 -17.80
C MET A 56 -18.06 1.04 -18.66
N LEU A 57 -18.20 -0.22 -18.21
CA LEU A 57 -18.96 -1.24 -18.93
C LEU A 57 -20.45 -0.90 -18.99
N THR A 58 -21.06 -0.46 -17.88
CA THR A 58 -22.48 -0.07 -17.88
C THR A 58 -22.73 1.16 -18.75
N ALA A 59 -21.83 2.15 -18.73
CA ALA A 59 -21.91 3.31 -19.61
C ALA A 59 -21.80 2.89 -21.09
N ALA A 60 -20.82 2.07 -21.44
CA ALA A 60 -20.61 1.60 -22.81
C ALA A 60 -21.82 0.81 -23.33
N VAL A 61 -22.34 -0.13 -22.54
CA VAL A 61 -23.53 -0.92 -22.90
C VAL A 61 -24.77 -0.02 -23.01
N GLY A 62 -24.96 0.93 -22.09
CA GLY A 62 -26.09 1.87 -22.15
C GLY A 62 -26.09 2.73 -23.41
N VAL A 63 -24.92 3.26 -23.79
CA VAL A 63 -24.74 4.02 -25.04
C VAL A 63 -24.99 3.13 -26.26
N MET A 64 -24.48 1.90 -26.25
CA MET A 64 -24.69 0.95 -27.33
C MET A 64 -26.18 0.63 -27.53
N LEU A 65 -26.90 0.32 -26.45
CA LEU A 65 -28.34 0.00 -26.50
C LEU A 65 -29.19 1.19 -26.97
N THR A 66 -28.89 2.40 -26.50
CA THR A 66 -29.59 3.61 -26.95
C THR A 66 -29.33 3.91 -28.42
N ALA A 67 -28.10 3.70 -28.91
CA ALA A 67 -27.78 3.81 -30.33
C ALA A 67 -28.55 2.78 -31.18
N PHE A 68 -28.64 1.52 -30.75
CA PHE A 68 -29.41 0.48 -31.46
C PHE A 68 -30.89 0.80 -31.56
N ARG A 69 -31.50 1.31 -30.48
CA ARG A 69 -32.90 1.74 -30.46
C ARG A 69 -33.20 2.85 -31.48
N PHE A 70 -32.23 3.72 -31.74
CA PHE A 70 -32.43 4.86 -32.65
C PHE A 70 -32.32 4.46 -34.13
N MET A 71 -31.60 3.38 -34.43
CA MET A 71 -31.41 2.87 -35.79
C MET A 71 -32.54 1.93 -36.27
N HIS A 72 -33.41 1.49 -35.37
CA HIS A 72 -34.45 0.49 -35.62
C HIS A 72 -35.85 1.06 -35.42
#